data_AF-A0A2V9Z3Z4-F1
#
_entry.id   AF-A0A2V9Z3Z4-F1
#
_cell.length_a   1.000
_cell.length_b   1.000
_cell.length_c   1.000
_cell.angle_alpha   90.00
_cell.angle_beta   90.00
_cell.angle_gamma   90.00
#
_symmetry.space_group_name_H-M   'P 1'
#
loop_
_entity.id
_entity.type
_entity.pdbx_description
1 polymer ?
#
loop_
_entity_poly.entity_id
_entity_poly.type
_entity_poly.pdbx_seq_one_letter_code
_entity_poly.pdbx_strand_id
1 'polypeptide(L)' 'YLNYLKRKGLLKGKKDYLFRHGAIYEMPDGKLLLVSFHPSNQNTNTGKLTRAMFVKIFEEAARLADTSEGTVLPIS' A
#
# COMPACT_ATOMS: atom_id res chain seq x y z
N TYR A 1 9.91 3.97 2.21
CA TYR A 1 8.80 4.91 2.00
C TYR A 1 8.36 5.68 3.25
N LEU A 2 7.81 5.07 4.31
CA LEU A 2 7.36 5.80 5.52
C LEU A 2 8.45 6.69 6.17
N ASN A 3 9.71 6.23 6.17
CA ASN A 3 10.86 7.04 6.62
C ASN A 3 11.06 8.30 5.77
N TYR A 4 10.82 8.20 4.46
CA TYR A 4 10.93 9.33 3.55
C TYR A 4 9.84 10.37 3.86
N LEU A 5 8.58 9.96 4.03
CA LEU A 5 7.49 10.85 4.43
C LEU A 5 7.75 11.51 5.80
N LYS A 6 8.28 10.76 6.77
CA LYS A 6 8.68 11.29 8.08
C LYS A 6 9.76 12.37 7.94
N ARG A 7 10.81 12.13 7.15
CA ARG A 7 11.87 13.14 6.89
C ARG A 7 11.36 14.39 6.18
N LYS A 8 10.30 14.26 5.37
CA LYS A 8 9.63 15.38 4.70
C LYS A 8 8.65 16.15 5.60
N GLY A 9 8.48 15.74 6.86
CA GLY A 9 7.52 16.36 7.78
C GLY A 9 6.05 16.01 7.48
N LEU A 10 5.79 15.19 6.46
CA LEU A 10 4.43 14.77 6.07
C LEU A 10 3.85 13.72 7.01
N LEU A 11 4.70 13.04 7.80
CA LEU A 11 4.28 11.99 8.71
C LEU A 11 4.84 12.19 10.12
N LYS A 12 3.94 12.30 11.11
CA LYS A 12 4.31 12.48 12.53
C LYS A 12 4.95 11.22 13.13
N GLY A 13 4.50 10.03 12.72
CA GLY A 13 4.97 8.76 13.25
C GLY A 13 4.49 7.57 12.42
N LYS A 14 5.04 6.38 12.68
CA LYS A 14 4.72 5.17 11.93
C LYS A 14 3.76 4.20 12.64
N LYS A 15 3.39 4.51 13.89
CA LYS A 15 2.67 3.60 14.78
C LYS A 15 1.33 3.13 14.21
N ASP A 16 0.69 3.96 13.41
CA ASP A 16 -0.63 3.68 12.82
C ASP A 16 -0.52 2.86 11.50
N TYR A 17 0.68 2.72 10.95
CA TYR A 17 0.95 1.97 9.71
C TYR A 17 1.56 0.60 10.02
N LEU A 18 0.77 -0.23 10.69
CA LEU A 18 1.18 -1.56 11.10
C LEU A 18 1.34 -2.48 9.88
N PHE A 19 2.38 -3.31 9.90
CA PHE A 19 2.58 -4.27 8.83
C PHE A 19 1.53 -5.39 8.92
N ARG A 20 0.69 -5.50 7.88
CA ARG A 20 -0.19 -6.65 7.65
C ARG A 20 -0.31 -6.87 6.14
N HIS A 21 -0.12 -8.10 5.66
CA HIS A 21 -0.31 -8.38 4.24
C HIS A 21 -1.77 -8.08 3.85
N GLY A 22 -1.94 -7.36 2.74
CA GLY A 22 -3.23 -6.86 2.27
C GLY A 22 -3.69 -5.56 2.93
N ALA A 23 -2.92 -4.97 3.86
CA ALA A 23 -3.28 -3.65 4.39
C ALA A 23 -3.11 -2.57 3.32
N ILE A 24 -4.00 -1.59 3.36
CA ILE A 24 -4.01 -0.42 2.48
C ILE A 24 -4.11 0.81 3.37
N TYR A 25 -3.26 1.80 3.11
CA TYR A 25 -3.24 3.06 3.84
C TYR A 25 -3.25 4.25 2.90
N GLU A 26 -4.13 5.21 3.16
CA GLU A 26 -4.04 6.53 2.55
C GLU A 26 -2.87 7.30 3.14
N MET A 27 -2.06 7.89 2.25
CA MET A 27 -0.87 8.61 2.63
C MET A 27 -1.09 10.12 2.54
N PRO A 28 -0.43 10.92 3.40
CA PRO A 28 -0.53 12.38 3.38
C PRO A 28 -0.13 13.05 2.06
N ASP A 29 0.56 12.32 1.18
CA ASP A 29 0.95 12.78 -0.16
C ASP A 29 0.01 12.27 -1.28
N GLY A 30 -1.21 11.88 -0.91
CA GLY A 30 -2.29 11.46 -1.81
C GLY A 30 -2.13 10.06 -2.40
N LYS A 31 -1.10 9.30 -2.01
CA LYS A 31 -0.87 7.94 -2.52
C LYS A 31 -1.56 6.90 -1.64
N LEU A 32 -1.88 5.76 -2.25
CA LEU A 32 -2.25 4.55 -1.52
C LEU A 32 -1.00 3.68 -1.29
N LEU A 33 -0.77 3.29 -0.04
CA LEU A 33 0.27 2.34 0.34
C LEU A 33 -0.33 0.96 0.55
N LEU A 34 -0.09 0.05 -0.39
CA LEU A 34 -0.45 -1.36 -0.27
C LEU A 34 0.70 -2.14 0.37
N VAL A 35 0.37 -3.06 1.27
CA VAL A 35 1.34 -3.84 2.05
C VAL A 35 1.29 -5.31 1.66
N SER A 36 2.43 -5.91 1.35
CA SER A 36 2.55 -7.34 1.10
C SER A 36 3.73 -7.97 1.83
N PHE A 37 3.61 -9.25 2.19
CA PHE A 37 4.80 -10.07 2.41
C PHE A 37 5.68 -10.08 1.16
N HIS A 38 7.00 -10.16 1.36
CA HIS A 38 7.95 -10.32 0.27
C HIS A 38 7.89 -11.76 -0.29
N PRO A 39 7.97 -11.96 -1.61
CA PRO A 39 8.01 -13.28 -2.23
C PRO A 39 9.37 -13.97 -2.07
N SER A 40 9.86 -14.12 -0.83
CA SER A 40 11.07 -14.89 -0.52
C SER A 40 10.77 -16.39 -0.44
N ASN A 41 11.78 -17.23 -0.68
CA ASN A 41 11.68 -18.69 -0.54
C ASN A 41 11.08 -19.12 0.80
N GLN A 42 11.46 -18.47 1.90
CA GLN A 42 10.90 -18.78 3.22
C GLN A 42 9.37 -18.56 3.23
N ASN A 43 8.89 -17.42 2.74
CA ASN A 43 7.47 -17.10 2.76
C ASN A 43 6.66 -17.98 1.80
N THR A 44 7.21 -18.28 0.62
CA THR A 44 6.53 -19.11 -0.39
C THR A 44 6.52 -20.59 -0.02
N ASN A 45 7.64 -21.13 0.48
CA ASN A 45 7.75 -22.56 0.81
C ASN A 45 6.96 -22.93 2.07
N THR A 46 6.83 -22.01 3.03
CA THR A 46 6.03 -22.23 4.25
C THR A 46 4.54 -21.92 4.07
N GLY A 47 4.13 -21.40 2.90
CA GLY A 47 2.74 -20.99 2.65
C GLY A 47 2.34 -19.67 3.32
N LYS A 48 3.26 -18.98 4.01
CA LYS A 48 3.03 -17.64 4.58
C LYS A 48 2.65 -16.60 3.52
N LEU A 49 3.10 -16.81 2.28
CA LEU A 49 2.63 -16.10 1.10
C LEU A 49 2.39 -17.10 -0.03
N THR A 50 1.15 -17.20 -0.49
CA THR A 50 0.83 -17.98 -1.69
C THR A 50 0.91 -17.12 -2.95
N ARG A 51 1.07 -17.75 -4.12
CA ARG A 51 1.01 -17.03 -5.42
C ARG A 51 -0.29 -16.26 -5.57
N ALA A 52 -1.43 -16.87 -5.23
CA ALA A 52 -2.74 -16.23 -5.32
C ALA A 52 -2.84 -14.98 -4.43
N MET A 53 -2.33 -15.05 -3.19
CA MET A 53 -2.25 -13.89 -2.30
C MET A 53 -1.40 -12.76 -2.88
N PHE A 54 -0.25 -13.09 -3.47
CA PHE A 54 0.63 -12.08 -4.05
C PHE A 54 0.00 -11.43 -5.29
N VAL A 55 -0.61 -12.22 -6.18
CA VAL A 55 -1.30 -11.72 -7.38
C VAL A 55 -2.43 -10.76 -6.98
N LYS A 56 -3.23 -11.09 -5.97
CA LYS A 56 -4.31 -10.23 -5.46
C LYS A 56 -3.85 -8.81 -5.08
N ILE A 57 -2.61 -8.65 -4.60
CA ILE A 57 -2.08 -7.32 -4.28
C ILE A 57 -1.94 -6.45 -5.54
N PHE A 58 -1.49 -7.04 -6.66
CA PHE A 58 -1.34 -6.31 -7.91
C PHE A 58 -2.68 -6.08 -8.61
N GLU A 59 -3.60 -7.04 -8.53
CA GLU A 59 -4.99 -6.86 -9.02
C GLU A 59 -5.66 -5.68 -8.28
N GLU A 60 -5.51 -5.62 -6.96
CA GLU A 60 -6.04 -4.51 -6.16
C GLU A 60 -5.33 -3.18 -6.45
N ALA A 61 -4.00 -3.20 -6.65
CA ALA A 61 -3.25 -2.01 -7.06
C ALA A 61 -3.75 -1.46 -8.41
N ALA A 62 -3.99 -2.33 -9.40
CA ALA A 62 -4.52 -1.95 -10.70
C ALA A 62 -5.93 -1.36 -10.56
N ARG A 63 -6.82 -2.05 -9.85
CA ARG A 63 -8.20 -1.58 -9.60
C ARG A 63 -8.23 -0.18 -8.97
N LEU A 64 -7.36 0.07 -7.98
CA LEU A 64 -7.29 1.35 -7.28
C LEU A 64 -6.68 2.45 -8.15
N ALA A 65 -5.69 2.12 -8.99
CA ALA A 65 -5.12 3.06 -9.95
C ALA A 65 -6.16 3.48 -11.00
N ASP A 66 -6.94 2.53 -11.51
CA ASP A 66 -7.99 2.80 -12.51
C ASP A 66 -9.16 3.62 -11.96
N THR A 67 -9.43 3.52 -10.65
CA THR A 67 -10.52 4.28 -9.99
C THR A 67 -10.11 5.72 -9.66
N SER A 68 -8.83 6.08 -9.81
CA SER A 68 -8.29 7.37 -9.34
C SER A 68 -8.44 8.56 -10.30
N GLU A 69 -9.38 8.49 -11.25
CA GLU A 69 -9.94 9.67 -11.94
C GLU A 69 -11.17 10.20 -11.17
N GLY A 70 -10.99 11.09 -10.19
CA GLY A 70 -12.15 11.71 -9.55
C GLY A 70 -11.93 12.43 -8.24
N THR A 71 -11.17 13.52 -8.23
CA THR A 71 -11.47 14.69 -7.36
C THR A 71 -10.93 15.94 -8.06
N VAL A 72 -11.64 16.40 -9.09
CA VAL A 72 -11.56 17.79 -9.52
C VAL A 72 -12.71 18.49 -8.81
N LEU A 73 -12.41 19.27 -7.77
CA LEU A 73 -13.41 20.18 -7.23
C LEU A 73 -13.76 21.20 -8.33
N PRO A 74 -15.03 21.42 -8.65
CA PRO A 74 -15.40 22.52 -9.54
C PRO A 74 -15.08 23.82 -8.80
N ILE A 75 -14.14 24.59 -9.32
CA ILE A 75 -13.97 25.99 -8.96
C ILE A 75 -15.22 26.71 -9.47
N SER A 76 -16.08 27.13 -8.55
CA SER A 76 -17.06 28.22 -8.75
C SER A 76 -16.51 29.46 -8.08
#